data_AF-A0A346PHL3-F1
#
_entry.id   AF-A0A346PHL3-F1
#
_cell.length_a   1.000
_cell.length_b   1.000
_cell.length_c   1.000
_cell.angle_alpha   90.00
_cell.angle_beta   90.00
_cell.angle_gamma   90.00
#
_symmetry.space_group_name_H-M   'P 1'
#
loop_
_entity.id
_entity.type
_entity.pdbx_description
1 polymer ?
#
loop_
_entity_poly.entity_id
_entity_poly.type
_entity_poly.pdbx_seq_one_letter_code
_entity_poly.pdbx_strand_id
1 'polypeptide(L)' 'MTESIIPDDFDLEKARAKRSSTPDEKRKRCPECHNTSIIRKTSKPSTDRYEEGDWRCDICCAHFDEPLRGDPGA' A
#
# COMPACT_ATOMS: atom_id res chain seq x y z
N MET A 1 -39.21 -16.22 -5.57
CA MET A 1 -39.05 -15.03 -6.43
C MET A 1 -37.72 -14.40 -6.07
N THR A 2 -36.64 -14.79 -6.74
CA THR A 2 -35.30 -14.22 -6.54
C THR A 2 -35.12 -13.11 -7.56
N GLU A 3 -35.64 -11.94 -7.20
CA GLU A 3 -35.51 -10.71 -7.99
C GLU A 3 -34.02 -10.35 -8.04
N SER A 4 -33.47 -10.29 -9.25
CA SER A 4 -32.05 -10.06 -9.48
C SER A 4 -31.69 -8.62 -9.12
N ILE A 5 -30.92 -8.46 -8.05
CA ILE A 5 -30.49 -7.17 -7.45
C ILE A 5 -29.47 -6.41 -8.32
N ILE A 6 -29.08 -6.95 -9.47
CA ILE A 6 -28.09 -6.32 -10.36
C ILE A 6 -28.83 -5.50 -11.42
N PRO A 7 -28.67 -4.16 -11.45
CA PRO A 7 -29.26 -3.33 -12.49
C PRO A 7 -28.68 -3.68 -13.87
N ASP A 8 -29.53 -3.67 -14.90
CA ASP A 8 -29.23 -4.08 -16.28
C ASP A 8 -28.10 -3.27 -16.95
N ASP A 9 -27.79 -2.07 -16.41
CA ASP A 9 -26.71 -1.17 -16.87
C ASP A 9 -25.35 -1.42 -16.18
N PHE A 10 -25.20 -2.52 -15.42
CA PHE A 10 -23.95 -2.82 -14.73
C PHE A 10 -22.92 -3.47 -15.67
N ASP A 11 -22.17 -2.63 -16.38
CA ASP A 11 -21.10 -3.06 -17.29
C ASP A 11 -19.88 -3.64 -16.54
N LEU A 12 -19.82 -4.98 -16.48
CA LEU A 12 -18.76 -5.73 -15.80
C LEU A 12 -17.38 -5.54 -16.45
N GLU A 13 -17.34 -5.26 -17.75
CA GLU A 13 -16.08 -5.06 -18.48
C GLU A 13 -15.40 -3.75 -18.08
N LYS A 14 -16.20 -2.68 -17.93
CA LYS A 14 -15.76 -1.37 -17.45
C LYS A 14 -15.27 -1.42 -16.01
N ALA A 15 -15.91 -2.25 -15.17
CA ALA A 15 -15.46 -2.47 -13.79
C ALA A 15 -14.10 -3.20 -13.74
N ARG A 16 -13.88 -4.19 -14.61
CA ARG A 16 -12.58 -4.90 -14.73
C ARG A 16 -11.46 -4.02 -15.29
N ALA A 17 -11.78 -3.13 -16.22
CA ALA A 17 -10.83 -2.21 -16.85
C ALA A 17 -10.44 -1.02 -15.95
N LYS A 18 -11.19 -0.76 -14.88
CA LYS A 18 -10.87 0.29 -13.92
C LYS A 18 -9.59 -0.10 -13.18
N ARG A 19 -8.47 0.53 -13.54
CA ARG A 19 -7.21 0.44 -12.78
C ARG A 19 -7.55 0.57 -11.31
N SER A 20 -7.09 -0.36 -10.47
CA SER A 20 -7.34 -0.35 -9.04
C SER A 20 -6.98 1.03 -8.50
N SER A 21 -7.99 1.88 -8.36
CA SER A 21 -7.85 3.24 -7.86
C SER A 21 -7.86 3.17 -6.35
N THR A 22 -7.08 2.25 -5.78
CA THR A 22 -6.75 2.32 -4.36
C THR A 22 -6.04 3.65 -4.23
N PRO A 23 -6.68 4.67 -3.62
CA PRO A 23 -6.11 6.00 -3.60
C PRO A 23 -4.73 5.88 -2.96
N ASP A 24 -3.71 6.45 -3.62
CA ASP A 24 -2.31 6.39 -3.18
C ASP A 24 -2.15 6.98 -1.76
N GLU A 25 -3.11 7.81 -1.36
CA GLU A 25 -3.30 8.39 -0.04
C GLU A 25 -3.47 7.35 1.08
N LYS A 26 -3.76 6.08 0.78
CA LYS A 26 -3.85 4.99 1.78
C LYS A 26 -2.56 4.18 1.91
N ARG A 27 -1.54 4.48 1.10
CA ARG A 27 -0.28 3.72 1.12
C ARG A 27 0.62 4.23 2.22
N LYS A 28 1.26 3.29 2.90
CA LYS A 28 2.32 3.57 3.87
C LYS A 28 3.47 4.29 3.16
N ARG A 29 3.98 5.35 3.76
CA ARG A 29 5.04 6.20 3.19
C ARG A 29 6.27 6.22 4.08
N CYS A 30 7.42 6.45 3.46
CA CYS A 30 8.65 6.71 4.19
C CYS A 30 8.56 8.04 4.95
N PRO A 31 8.92 8.10 6.24
CA PRO A 31 8.92 9.36 7.00
C PRO A 31 9.93 10.39 6.47
N GLU A 32 11.02 9.96 5.83
CA GLU A 32 12.07 10.86 5.38
C GLU A 32 11.77 11.49 4.00
N CYS A 33 11.33 10.68 3.04
CA CYS A 33 11.13 11.12 1.65
C CYS A 33 9.67 11.10 1.19
N HIS A 34 8.75 10.69 2.05
CA HIS A 34 7.31 10.56 1.78
C HIS A 34 6.94 9.63 0.63
N ASN A 35 7.90 8.86 0.09
CA ASN A 35 7.64 7.96 -1.00
C ASN A 35 6.94 6.67 -0.53
N THR A 36 6.14 6.06 -1.38
CA THR A 36 5.37 4.83 -1.09
C THR A 36 6.15 3.55 -1.36
N SER A 37 7.33 3.62 -2.00
CA SER A 37 8.23 2.47 -2.19
C SER A 37 8.99 2.17 -0.89
N ILE A 38 8.31 1.47 0.02
CA ILE A 38 8.89 0.98 1.28
C ILE A 38 8.78 -0.55 1.34
N ILE A 39 9.81 -1.17 1.90
CA ILE A 39 9.97 -2.62 2.03
C ILE A 39 9.93 -2.96 3.51
N ARG A 40 9.05 -3.88 3.91
CA ARG A 40 9.04 -4.42 5.26
C ARG A 40 10.14 -5.46 5.40
N LYS A 41 11.01 -5.32 6.40
CA LYS A 41 11.95 -6.36 6.83
C LYS A 41 11.17 -7.44 7.57
N THR A 42 10.43 -8.29 6.85
CA THR A 42 9.85 -9.49 7.47
C THR A 42 11.01 -10.34 7.99
N SER A 43 10.91 -10.83 9.23
CA SER A 43 11.94 -11.48 10.06
C SER A 43 12.59 -12.76 9.51
N LYS A 44 12.69 -12.93 8.19
CA LYS A 44 13.66 -13.85 7.61
C LYS A 44 15.05 -13.36 8.03
N PRO A 45 15.89 -14.24 8.60
CA PRO A 45 17.27 -13.89 8.96
C PRO A 45 18.07 -13.67 7.67
N SER A 46 17.86 -12.53 7.04
CA SER A 46 18.73 -12.06 5.97
C SER A 46 20.00 -11.61 6.67
N THR A 47 21.12 -12.13 6.20
CA THR A 47 22.50 -11.93 6.67
C THR A 47 22.97 -10.46 6.64
N ASP A 48 22.04 -9.52 6.42
CA ASP A 48 22.27 -8.10 6.29
C ASP A 48 22.19 -7.46 7.67
N ARG A 49 23.39 -7.23 8.22
CA ARG A 49 23.77 -6.42 9.38
C ARG A 49 22.61 -5.61 9.99
N TYR A 50 22.27 -5.93 11.25
CA TYR A 50 21.84 -5.07 12.38
C TYR A 50 21.43 -3.58 12.13
N GLU A 51 20.71 -3.25 11.06
CA GLU A 51 20.13 -1.92 10.91
C GLU A 51 18.74 -1.92 11.55
N GLU A 52 18.62 -1.19 12.66
CA GLU A 52 17.39 -1.04 13.45
C GLU A 52 16.23 -0.51 12.60
N GLY A 53 15.03 -1.07 12.81
CA GLY A 53 13.79 -0.67 12.12
C GLY A 53 13.19 -1.77 11.24
N ASP A 54 11.90 -2.00 11.43
CA ASP A 54 11.06 -2.98 10.70
C ASP A 54 10.89 -2.67 9.19
N TRP A 55 11.22 -1.46 8.74
CA TRP A 55 11.00 -0.99 7.37
C TRP A 55 12.23 -0.30 6.78
N ARG A 56 12.36 -0.37 5.44
CA ARG A 56 13.37 0.32 4.64
C ARG A 56 12.72 1.02 3.46
N CYS A 57 13.08 2.26 3.17
CA CYS A 57 12.68 2.90 1.91
C CYS A 57 13.60 2.49 0.76
N ASP A 58 13.04 2.23 -0.42
CA ASP A 58 13.82 1.88 -1.62
C ASP A 58 14.45 3.12 -2.30
N ILE A 59 13.93 4.32 -2.01
CA ILE A 59 14.37 5.57 -2.65
C ILE A 59 15.49 6.25 -1.86
N CYS A 60 15.26 6.53 -0.57
CA CYS A 60 16.24 7.21 0.27
C CYS A 60 17.08 6.23 1.11
N CYS A 61 16.83 4.93 1.01
CA CYS A 61 17.48 3.90 1.82
C CYS A 61 17.33 4.10 3.34
N ALA A 62 16.42 4.98 3.80
CA ALA A 62 16.19 5.20 5.22
C ALA A 62 15.56 3.97 5.88
N HIS A 63 16.05 3.66 7.08
CA HIS A 63 15.54 2.61 7.94
C HIS A 63 14.68 3.22 9.05
N PHE A 64 13.50 2.66 9.28
CA PHE A 64 12.54 3.18 10.26
C PHE A 64 11.62 2.07 10.78
N ASP A 65 11.06 2.28 11.96
CA ASP A 65 10.22 1.28 12.62
C ASP A 65 8.75 1.35 12.20
N GLU A 66 8.23 2.56 12.05
CA GLU A 66 6.85 2.79 11.63
C GLU A 66 6.78 3.71 10.39
N PRO A 67 6.15 3.28 9.29
CA PRO A 67 5.90 4.16 8.16
C PRO A 67 4.79 5.16 8.47
N LEU A 68 4.83 6.31 7.81
CA LEU A 68 3.73 7.26 7.81
C LEU A 68 2.47 6.56 7.28
N ARG A 69 1.46 6.45 8.13
CA ARG A 69 0.15 5.97 7.74
C ARG A 69 -0.50 7.06 6.88
N GLY A 70 -0.93 6.70 5.69
CA GLY A 70 -1.87 7.53 4.96
C GLY A 70 -3.20 7.51 5.71
N ASP A 71 -3.52 8.61 6.39
CA ASP A 71 -4.76 8.72 7.18
C ASP A 71 -5.97 8.47 6.28
N PRO A 72 -6.89 7.56 6.64
CA PRO A 72 -8.16 7.42 5.96
C PRO A 72 -9.14 8.51 6.43
N GLY A 73 -8.85 9.76 6.07
CA GLY A 73 -9.84 10.84 6.11
C GLY A 73 -9.66 11.87 7.22
N ALA A 74 -9.53 13.12 6.79
CA ALA A 74 -10.15 14.27 7.43
C ALA A 74 -11.00 14.98 6.37
#